data_AF-A0A1C4ZNC2-F1
#
_entry.id   AF-A0A1C4ZNC2-F1
#
_cell.length_a   1.000
_cell.length_b   1.000
_cell.length_c   1.000
_cell.angle_alpha   90.00
_cell.angle_beta   90.00
_cell.angle_gamma   90.00
#
_symmetry.space_group_name_H-M   'P 1'
#
loop_
_entity.id
_entity.type
_entity.pdbx_description
1 polymer ?
#
loop_
_entity_poly.entity_id
_entity_poly.type
_entity_poly.pdbx_seq_one_letter_code
_entity_poly.pdbx_strand_id
1 'polypeptide(L)'
;MIEIGARVDLPHPTGRVWRALTDPTLLARWYTEVEPAAGRPGRLLLYTAGLPGFDAAVDAEVTERREPDALALRCQEAGRRTLLSCAVTPTAEGCRLTVREALDHGPWPVEQRVRREQFYQQALTGRLPAILDWLAFQQVDLLRDQGPPTAEMPVVEAAGPAPRARRRRRAPLVAALGGGVLVTGLATWALLPSDPDRAAAPEPATVPPIATTAATSGPPRATPTARPTRGATPSARPSRSASPTPSRTPTVAPTPATPLAARYETVDTRFFGYTGEVVVDNAAGAAARDWTVVLTLPSGSTIDDVEGGEWEQDGRSVTITGSAVPPGGSQTVRFDVRDADPFVKAPEACAVADTPCAGL
;
A
#
# COMPACT_ATOMS: atom_id res chain seq x y z
N MET A 1 -3.08 36.37 8.60
CA MET A 1 -4.00 35.31 9.05
C MET A 1 -3.16 34.12 9.46
N ILE A 2 -3.29 33.67 10.71
CA ILE A 2 -2.42 32.63 11.31
C ILE A 2 -3.09 31.25 11.39
N GLU A 3 -4.41 31.20 11.15
CA GLU A 3 -5.24 30.01 11.25
C GLU A 3 -5.89 29.73 9.90
N ILE A 4 -6.01 28.46 9.57
CA ILE A 4 -6.81 27.90 8.48
C ILE A 4 -7.67 26.76 9.02
N GLY A 5 -8.74 26.42 8.32
CA GLY A 5 -9.52 25.26 8.74
C GLY A 5 -10.63 24.92 7.77
N ALA A 6 -11.20 23.75 7.99
CA ALA A 6 -12.35 23.27 7.24
C ALA A 6 -13.35 22.65 8.21
N ARG A 7 -14.63 22.66 7.81
CA ARG A 7 -15.72 22.09 8.60
C ARG A 7 -16.64 21.32 7.67
N VAL A 8 -17.09 20.16 8.12
CA VAL A 8 -18.06 19.33 7.42
C VAL A 8 -19.07 18.72 8.39
N ASP A 9 -20.31 18.60 7.95
CA ASP A 9 -21.35 17.83 8.62
C ASP A 9 -21.42 16.44 7.98
N LEU A 10 -21.36 15.40 8.81
CA LEU A 10 -21.24 14.01 8.38
C LEU A 10 -22.42 13.20 8.95
N PRO A 11 -23.19 12.49 8.12
CA PRO A 11 -24.32 11.65 8.55
C PRO A 11 -23.83 10.31 9.13
N HIS A 12 -22.89 10.37 10.07
CA HIS A 12 -22.25 9.20 10.69
C HIS A 12 -22.09 9.42 12.20
N PRO A 13 -22.09 8.34 13.00
CA PRO A 13 -21.84 8.41 14.44
C PRO A 13 -20.40 8.85 14.73
N THR A 14 -20.22 9.56 15.84
CA THR A 14 -18.93 10.13 16.26
C THR A 14 -17.83 9.09 16.35
N GLY A 15 -18.13 7.89 16.88
CA GLY A 15 -17.15 6.79 16.98
C GLY A 15 -16.60 6.31 15.63
N ARG A 16 -17.40 6.33 14.56
CA ARG A 16 -16.94 5.95 13.22
C ARG A 16 -15.99 7.00 12.64
N VAL A 17 -16.34 8.27 12.80
CA VAL A 17 -15.49 9.40 12.39
C VAL A 17 -14.19 9.41 13.20
N TRP A 18 -14.27 9.20 14.50
CA TRP A 18 -13.10 9.12 15.38
C TRP A 18 -12.14 8.00 14.96
N ARG A 19 -12.66 6.82 14.61
CA ARG A 19 -11.85 5.73 14.10
C ARG A 19 -11.15 6.13 12.79
N ALA A 20 -11.86 6.74 11.84
CA ALA A 20 -11.27 7.21 10.59
C ALA A 20 -10.18 8.29 10.76
N LEU A 21 -10.24 9.07 11.85
CA LEU A 21 -9.27 10.09 12.20
C LEU A 21 -8.05 9.57 12.98
N THR A 22 -8.13 8.40 13.61
CA THR A 22 -7.09 7.93 14.55
C THR A 22 -6.47 6.59 14.19
N ASP A 23 -7.14 5.79 13.35
CA ASP A 23 -6.61 4.54 12.82
C ASP A 23 -5.66 4.84 11.64
N PRO A 24 -4.35 4.53 11.74
CA PRO A 24 -3.38 4.82 10.68
C PRO A 24 -3.74 4.18 9.34
N THR A 25 -4.31 2.98 9.37
CA THR A 25 -4.74 2.28 8.16
C THR A 25 -5.89 3.01 7.49
N LEU A 26 -6.82 3.60 8.24
CA LEU A 26 -7.90 4.40 7.67
C LEU A 26 -7.43 5.81 7.25
N LEU A 27 -6.48 6.41 7.97
CA LEU A 27 -5.90 7.70 7.59
C LEU A 27 -5.16 7.62 6.24
N ALA A 28 -4.37 6.56 6.03
CA ALA A 28 -3.73 6.25 4.75
C ALA A 28 -4.73 6.21 3.60
N ARG A 29 -5.96 5.77 3.91
CA ARG A 29 -7.01 5.53 2.94
C ARG A 29 -7.67 6.81 2.42
N TRP A 30 -7.96 7.79 3.27
CA TRP A 30 -8.66 9.01 2.81
C TRP A 30 -7.79 10.27 2.81
N TYR A 31 -6.65 10.27 3.52
CA TYR A 31 -5.84 11.46 3.74
C TYR A 31 -4.41 11.33 3.22
N THR A 32 -3.56 10.58 3.94
CA THR A 32 -2.14 10.34 3.65
C THR A 32 -1.61 9.18 4.50
N GLU A 33 -0.56 8.50 4.03
CA GLU A 33 0.11 7.44 4.79
C GLU A 33 0.69 7.97 6.11
N VAL A 34 0.63 7.14 7.15
CA VAL A 34 1.06 7.50 8.50
C VAL A 34 1.93 6.40 9.07
N GLU A 35 3.16 6.75 9.45
CA GLU A 35 4.07 5.84 10.14
C GLU A 35 4.24 6.26 11.61
N PRO A 36 3.97 5.38 12.59
CA PRO A 36 4.29 5.66 13.98
C PRO A 36 5.81 5.64 14.19
N ALA A 37 6.35 6.66 14.85
CA ALA A 37 7.78 6.74 15.09
C ALA A 37 8.24 5.63 16.06
N ALA A 38 9.16 4.78 15.60
CA ALA A 38 9.74 3.72 16.41
C ALA A 38 10.32 4.27 17.72
N GLY A 39 9.90 3.69 18.85
CA GLY A 39 10.39 4.05 20.18
C GLY A 39 9.91 5.40 20.73
N ARG A 40 9.01 6.12 20.05
CA ARG A 40 8.44 7.40 20.52
C ARG A 40 6.90 7.36 20.46
N PRO A 41 6.23 6.87 21.51
CA PRO A 41 4.77 6.80 21.53
C PRO A 41 4.17 8.20 21.39
N GLY A 42 3.16 8.32 20.52
CA GLY A 42 2.50 9.59 20.23
C GLY A 42 3.15 10.46 19.16
N ARG A 43 4.30 10.05 18.59
CA ARG A 43 4.88 10.69 17.40
C ARG A 43 4.53 9.91 16.14
N LEU A 44 4.12 10.64 15.10
CA LEU A 44 3.63 10.13 13.83
C LEU A 44 4.33 10.88 12.70
N LEU A 45 4.75 10.18 11.65
CA LEU A 45 5.20 10.78 10.40
C LEU A 45 4.07 10.67 9.38
N LEU A 46 3.59 11.81 8.90
CA LEU A 46 2.55 11.91 7.87
C LEU A 46 3.23 12.19 6.52
N TYR A 47 3.03 11.32 5.53
CA TYR A 47 3.68 11.41 4.21
C TYR A 47 2.99 12.43 3.28
N THR A 48 2.94 13.68 3.71
CA THR A 48 2.24 14.76 3.00
C THR A 48 3.06 15.43 1.90
N ALA A 49 4.31 15.00 1.68
CA ALA A 49 5.17 15.59 0.67
C ALA A 49 4.54 15.51 -0.73
N GLY A 50 4.44 16.64 -1.42
CA GLY A 50 3.82 16.72 -2.75
C GLY A 50 2.30 16.89 -2.75
N LEU A 51 1.64 16.82 -1.59
CA LEU A 51 0.21 17.14 -1.50
C LEU A 51 -0.02 18.65 -1.64
N PRO A 52 -1.15 19.10 -2.20
CA PRO A 52 -1.46 20.52 -2.36
C PRO A 52 -1.35 21.30 -1.05
N GLY A 53 -0.44 22.28 -1.03
CA GLY A 53 -0.19 23.14 0.11
C GLY A 53 0.83 22.60 1.12
N PHE A 54 1.39 21.40 0.91
CA PHE A 54 2.44 20.80 1.75
C PHE A 54 3.80 20.87 1.05
N ASP A 55 4.81 21.33 1.79
CA ASP A 55 6.18 21.47 1.29
C ASP A 55 7.04 20.25 1.64
N ALA A 56 6.65 19.50 2.67
CA ALA A 56 7.35 18.32 3.16
C ALA A 56 6.39 17.34 3.85
N ALA A 57 6.92 16.18 4.24
CA ALA A 57 6.26 15.32 5.22
C ALA A 57 6.14 16.04 6.56
N VAL A 58 5.07 15.74 7.30
CA VAL A 58 4.76 16.38 8.58
C VAL A 58 5.13 15.42 9.71
N ASP A 59 6.05 15.84 10.57
CA ASP A 59 6.35 15.17 11.85
C ASP A 59 5.38 15.69 12.90
N ALA A 60 4.42 14.84 13.29
CA ALA A 60 3.33 15.18 14.20
C ALA A 60 3.52 14.53 15.57
N GLU A 61 3.22 15.27 16.63
CA GLU A 61 3.19 14.81 18.01
C GLU A 61 1.78 15.00 18.59
N VAL A 62 1.17 13.91 19.04
CA VAL A 62 -0.16 13.91 19.68
C VAL A 62 -0.05 14.58 21.04
N THR A 63 -0.64 15.77 21.17
CA THR A 63 -0.66 16.53 22.43
C THR A 63 -1.96 16.37 23.21
N GLU A 64 -3.07 16.17 22.52
CA GLU A 64 -4.36 15.87 23.16
C GLU A 64 -5.05 14.75 22.39
N ARG A 65 -5.59 13.77 23.11
CA ARG A 65 -6.47 12.74 22.56
C ARG A 65 -7.59 12.46 23.55
N ARG A 66 -8.80 12.90 23.21
CA ARG A 66 -10.03 12.66 23.97
C ARG A 66 -11.03 12.00 23.06
N GLU A 67 -11.17 10.69 23.22
CA GLU A 67 -12.09 9.91 22.42
C GLU A 67 -13.55 10.12 22.87
N PRO A 68 -14.51 10.32 21.95
CA PRO A 68 -14.39 10.48 20.48
C PRO A 68 -14.39 11.95 19.99
N ASP A 69 -14.14 12.91 20.88
CA ASP A 69 -14.51 14.32 20.67
C ASP A 69 -13.38 15.23 20.18
N ALA A 70 -12.11 14.99 20.57
CA ALA A 70 -11.03 15.94 20.31
C ALA A 70 -9.65 15.30 20.14
N LEU A 71 -8.94 15.69 19.07
CA LEU A 71 -7.55 15.32 18.79
C LEU A 71 -6.75 16.58 18.49
N ALA A 72 -5.59 16.75 19.13
CA ALA A 72 -4.67 17.84 18.82
C ALA A 72 -3.26 17.30 18.56
N LEU A 73 -2.62 17.83 17.53
CA LEU A 73 -1.32 17.43 17.03
C LEU A 73 -0.43 18.67 16.90
N ARG A 74 0.77 18.63 17.46
CA ARG A 74 1.84 19.57 17.12
C ARG A 74 2.55 19.05 15.89
N CYS A 75 2.48 19.82 14.81
CA CYS A 75 2.99 19.44 13.51
C CYS A 75 4.25 20.25 13.20
N GLN A 76 5.25 19.56 12.66
CA GLN A 76 6.53 20.11 12.23
C GLN A 76 6.72 19.83 10.74
N GLU A 77 6.79 20.89 9.93
CA GLU A 77 6.87 20.77 8.46
C GLU A 77 7.84 21.80 7.89
N ALA A 78 8.92 21.36 7.24
CA ALA A 78 9.92 22.23 6.61
C ALA A 78 10.39 23.39 7.53
N GLY A 79 10.55 23.11 8.83
CA GLY A 79 10.96 24.07 9.85
C GLY A 79 9.83 24.93 10.44
N ARG A 80 8.60 24.81 9.96
CA ARG A 80 7.41 25.48 10.51
C ARG A 80 6.74 24.61 11.56
N ARG A 81 6.21 25.26 12.59
CA ARG A 81 5.45 24.66 13.69
C ARG A 81 3.99 25.04 13.57
N THR A 82 3.10 24.07 13.58
CA THR A 82 1.65 24.29 13.62
C THR A 82 0.98 23.44 14.70
N LEU A 83 -0.18 23.90 15.15
CA LEU A 83 -1.10 23.14 15.97
C LEU A 83 -2.32 22.76 15.13
N LEU A 84 -2.46 21.48 14.81
CA LEU A 84 -3.61 20.91 14.13
C LEU A 84 -4.59 20.38 15.18
N SER A 85 -5.83 20.87 15.16
CA SER A 85 -6.91 20.51 16.09
C SER A 85 -8.10 19.97 15.31
N CYS A 86 -8.54 18.77 15.66
CA CYS A 86 -9.74 18.13 15.14
C CYS A 86 -10.77 18.02 16.28
N ALA A 87 -11.95 18.57 16.06
CA ALA A 87 -13.07 18.47 16.98
C ALA A 87 -14.26 17.77 16.30
N VAL A 88 -14.76 16.71 16.92
CA VAL A 88 -15.95 15.97 16.52
C VAL A 88 -17.07 16.32 17.49
N THR A 89 -18.13 16.95 17.00
CA THR A 89 -19.28 17.34 17.83
C THR A 89 -20.51 16.58 17.36
N PRO A 90 -21.24 15.87 18.24
CA PRO A 90 -22.48 15.20 17.83
C PRO A 90 -23.53 16.22 17.38
N THR A 91 -24.32 15.84 16.37
CA THR A 91 -25.45 16.62 15.86
C THR A 91 -26.69 15.72 15.79
N ALA A 92 -27.86 16.30 15.51
CA ALA A 92 -29.09 15.52 15.38
C ALA A 92 -29.04 14.49 14.24
N GLU A 93 -28.31 14.79 13.17
CA GLU A 93 -28.23 13.97 11.94
C GLU A 93 -26.95 13.14 11.86
N GLY A 94 -26.04 13.26 12.84
CA GLY A 94 -24.76 12.55 12.84
C GLY A 94 -23.72 13.29 13.68
N CYS A 95 -22.71 13.85 13.04
CA CYS A 95 -21.72 14.69 13.71
C CYS A 95 -21.14 15.77 12.80
N ARG A 96 -20.52 16.76 13.43
CA ARG A 96 -19.80 17.85 12.78
C ARG A 96 -18.32 17.70 13.09
N LEU A 97 -17.50 17.59 12.05
CA LEU A 97 -16.05 17.60 12.15
C LEU A 97 -15.53 19.00 11.82
N THR A 98 -14.76 19.59 12.73
CA THR A 98 -14.02 20.83 12.50
C THR A 98 -12.53 20.54 12.60
N VAL A 99 -11.79 20.85 11.54
CA VAL A 99 -10.33 20.76 11.49
C VAL A 99 -9.77 22.18 11.41
N ARG A 100 -8.83 22.50 12.30
CA ARG A 100 -8.18 23.81 12.38
C ARG A 100 -6.69 23.64 12.49
N GLU A 101 -5.94 24.41 11.73
CA GLU A 101 -4.49 24.44 11.79
C GLU A 101 -4.02 25.88 12.02
N ALA A 102 -3.30 26.10 13.11
CA ALA A 102 -2.75 27.40 13.48
C ALA A 102 -1.22 27.36 13.49
N LEU A 103 -0.57 28.38 12.93
CA LEU A 103 0.89 28.57 13.03
C LEU A 103 1.27 29.08 14.42
N ASP A 104 2.35 28.54 15.00
CA ASP A 104 2.92 29.07 16.24
C ASP A 104 3.50 30.48 16.02
N HIS A 105 4.09 30.72 14.85
CA HIS A 105 4.79 31.96 14.52
C HIS A 105 4.51 32.40 13.09
N GLY A 106 4.23 33.69 12.93
CA GLY A 106 4.04 34.34 11.63
C GLY A 106 2.72 33.98 10.93
N PRO A 107 2.37 34.71 9.86
CA PRO A 107 1.18 34.43 9.06
C PRO A 107 1.44 33.36 8.00
N TRP A 108 0.37 32.68 7.57
CA TRP A 108 0.43 31.81 6.40
C TRP A 108 0.74 32.61 5.13
N PRO A 109 1.66 32.14 4.26
CA PRO A 109 1.77 32.62 2.90
C PRO A 109 0.43 32.45 2.16
N VAL A 110 -0.03 33.48 1.44
CA VAL A 110 -1.40 33.51 0.88
C VAL A 110 -1.69 32.34 -0.05
N GLU A 111 -0.79 32.03 -0.98
CA GLU A 111 -0.96 30.92 -1.92
C GLU A 111 -1.03 29.58 -1.20
N GLN A 112 -0.12 29.36 -0.25
CA GLN A 112 -0.06 28.13 0.51
C GLN A 112 -1.29 27.94 1.38
N ARG A 113 -1.77 29.02 2.02
CA ARG A 113 -3.02 29.06 2.78
C ARG A 113 -4.18 28.51 1.95
N VAL A 114 -4.37 29.06 0.75
CA VAL A 114 -5.46 28.69 -0.15
C VAL A 114 -5.35 27.23 -0.57
N ARG A 115 -4.17 26.76 -0.98
CA ARG A 115 -3.95 25.37 -1.38
C ARG A 115 -4.20 24.40 -0.22
N ARG A 116 -3.70 24.72 0.98
CA ARG A 116 -3.85 23.89 2.18
C ARG A 116 -5.30 23.79 2.64
N GLU A 117 -6.01 24.91 2.67
CA GLU A 117 -7.44 24.97 3.04
C GLU A 117 -8.32 24.23 2.04
N GLN A 118 -8.05 24.40 0.73
CA GLN A 118 -8.73 23.64 -0.33
C GLN A 118 -8.48 22.14 -0.20
N PHE A 119 -7.25 21.72 0.10
CA PHE A 119 -6.92 20.32 0.30
C PHE A 119 -7.69 19.71 1.48
N TYR A 120 -7.73 20.41 2.63
CA TYR A 120 -8.54 19.97 3.77
C TYR A 120 -10.01 19.87 3.39
N GLN A 121 -10.55 20.87 2.70
CA GLN A 121 -11.95 20.85 2.30
C GLN A 121 -12.26 19.66 1.39
N GLN A 122 -11.45 19.43 0.34
CA GLN A 122 -11.63 18.29 -0.56
C GLN A 122 -11.50 16.93 0.14
N ALA A 123 -10.53 16.79 1.05
CA ALA A 123 -10.36 15.57 1.82
C ALA A 123 -11.59 15.30 2.71
N LEU A 124 -12.09 16.33 3.39
CA LEU A 124 -13.19 16.21 4.35
C LEU A 124 -14.58 16.10 3.69
N THR A 125 -14.80 16.67 2.51
CA THR A 125 -16.11 16.62 1.83
C THR A 125 -16.20 15.54 0.76
N GLY A 126 -15.07 15.00 0.28
CA GLY A 126 -15.04 13.96 -0.75
C GLY A 126 -14.53 12.62 -0.23
N ARG A 127 -13.25 12.56 0.17
CA ARG A 127 -12.57 11.30 0.50
C ARG A 127 -13.03 10.69 1.83
N LEU A 128 -13.17 11.52 2.87
CA LEU A 128 -13.59 11.06 4.19
C LEU A 128 -15.00 10.43 4.17
N PRO A 129 -16.06 11.08 3.62
CA PRO A 129 -17.38 10.47 3.52
C PRO A 129 -17.37 9.13 2.81
N ALA A 130 -16.64 8.99 1.70
CA ALA A 130 -16.57 7.73 0.97
C ALA A 130 -16.02 6.56 1.81
N ILE A 131 -15.00 6.81 2.65
CA ILE A 131 -14.49 5.80 3.58
C ILE A 131 -15.45 5.53 4.75
N LEU A 132 -16.16 6.54 5.23
CA LEU A 132 -17.17 6.36 6.27
C LEU A 132 -18.38 5.55 5.76
N ASP A 133 -18.78 5.75 4.52
CA ASP A 133 -19.82 4.97 3.84
C ASP A 133 -19.36 3.52 3.66
N TRP A 134 -18.15 3.30 3.13
CA TRP A 134 -17.56 1.96 3.02
C TRP A 134 -17.52 1.22 4.38
N LEU A 135 -17.08 1.90 5.45
CA LEU A 135 -17.10 1.35 6.80
C LEU A 135 -18.52 1.03 7.30
N ALA A 136 -19.52 1.83 6.92
CA ALA A 136 -20.90 1.57 7.26
C ALA A 136 -21.44 0.33 6.53
N PHE A 137 -21.11 0.16 5.24
CA PHE A 137 -21.48 -1.03 4.47
C PHE A 137 -20.86 -2.31 5.04
N GLN A 138 -19.56 -2.29 5.33
CA GLN A 138 -18.87 -3.44 5.92
C GLN A 138 -19.48 -3.89 7.25
N GLN A 139 -19.96 -2.95 8.08
CA GLN A 139 -20.66 -3.30 9.32
C GLN A 139 -21.97 -4.05 9.05
N VAL A 140 -22.72 -3.67 8.02
CA VAL A 140 -23.98 -4.33 7.64
C VAL A 140 -23.72 -5.74 7.13
N ASP A 141 -22.70 -5.94 6.30
CA ASP A 141 -22.35 -7.28 5.78
C ASP A 141 -21.92 -8.23 6.90
N LEU A 142 -21.11 -7.75 7.86
CA LEU A 142 -20.72 -8.53 9.03
C LEU A 142 -21.91 -8.93 9.92
N LEU A 143 -22.91 -8.06 10.05
CA LEU A 143 -24.16 -8.36 10.77
C LEU A 143 -25.04 -9.36 10.00
N ARG A 144 -24.99 -9.36 8.66
CA ARG A 144 -25.73 -10.30 7.81
C ARG A 144 -25.18 -11.72 7.91
N ASP A 145 -23.86 -11.86 7.97
CA ASP A 145 -23.19 -13.16 8.15
C ASP A 145 -23.34 -13.72 9.58
N GLN A 146 -23.70 -12.87 10.55
CA GLN A 146 -23.93 -13.25 11.95
C GLN A 146 -25.41 -13.40 12.32
N GLY A 147 -26.33 -13.01 11.43
CA GLY A 147 -27.77 -13.21 11.61
C GLY A 147 -28.18 -14.67 11.39
N PRO A 148 -29.27 -15.17 12.00
CA PRO A 148 -29.83 -16.45 11.59
C PRO A 148 -30.13 -16.39 10.08
N PRO A 149 -29.89 -17.48 9.32
CA PRO A 149 -30.10 -17.48 7.88
C PRO A 149 -31.51 -16.96 7.62
N THR A 150 -31.60 -15.87 6.85
CA THR A 150 -32.86 -15.24 6.44
C THR A 150 -33.85 -16.37 6.14
N ALA A 151 -34.93 -16.44 6.93
CA ALA A 151 -35.91 -17.50 6.81
C ALA A 151 -36.25 -17.68 5.33
N GLU A 152 -35.88 -18.83 4.77
CA GLU A 152 -36.25 -19.19 3.42
C GLU A 152 -37.76 -18.99 3.34
N MET A 153 -38.18 -18.03 2.51
CA MET A 153 -39.57 -17.84 2.19
C MET A 153 -40.07 -19.21 1.68
N PRO A 154 -41.01 -19.86 2.39
CA PRO A 154 -41.45 -21.17 1.95
C PRO A 154 -42.05 -21.00 0.56
N VAL A 155 -41.47 -21.70 -0.41
CA VAL A 155 -42.07 -21.84 -1.73
C VAL A 155 -43.44 -22.48 -1.50
N VAL A 156 -44.48 -21.66 -1.57
CA VAL A 156 -45.85 -22.17 -1.53
C VAL A 156 -46.06 -22.87 -2.87
N GLU A 157 -45.82 -24.18 -2.91
CA GLU A 157 -46.36 -25.02 -3.97
C GLU A 157 -47.88 -24.80 -3.99
N ALA A 158 -48.37 -24.25 -5.10
CA ALA A 158 -49.79 -24.11 -5.35
C ALA A 158 -50.42 -25.50 -5.48
N ALA A 159 -50.82 -26.07 -4.34
CA ALA A 159 -51.56 -27.31 -4.28
C ALA A 159 -52.90 -27.12 -5.03
N GLY A 160 -53.03 -27.82 -6.17
CA GLY A 160 -54.29 -27.94 -6.90
C GLY A 160 -55.41 -28.48 -6.00
N PRO A 161 -56.69 -28.17 -6.30
CA PRO A 161 -57.79 -28.44 -5.39
C PRO A 161 -58.06 -29.95 -5.27
N ALA A 162 -57.65 -30.53 -4.14
CA ALA A 162 -58.04 -31.88 -3.73
C ALA A 162 -59.47 -31.91 -3.14
N PRO A 163 -60.22 -33.00 -3.33
CA PRO A 163 -61.67 -33.03 -3.15
C PRO A 163 -62.11 -33.05 -1.68
N ARG A 164 -63.26 -32.42 -1.42
CA ARG A 164 -63.88 -32.31 -0.11
C ARG A 164 -64.47 -33.65 0.34
N ALA A 165 -64.01 -34.18 1.47
CA ALA A 165 -64.76 -35.16 2.24
C ALA A 165 -64.52 -35.08 3.76
N ARG A 166 -65.55 -34.58 4.45
CA ARG A 166 -66.13 -35.13 5.69
C ARG A 166 -65.32 -35.11 7.01
N ARG A 167 -65.44 -33.95 7.70
CA ARG A 167 -65.78 -33.76 9.13
C ARG A 167 -65.69 -35.00 10.05
N ARG A 168 -64.74 -34.98 11.00
CA ARG A 168 -64.96 -35.44 12.40
C ARG A 168 -63.97 -34.77 13.35
N ARG A 169 -64.53 -34.24 14.45
CA ARG A 169 -63.84 -33.58 15.56
C ARG A 169 -63.08 -34.60 16.42
N ARG A 170 -61.92 -34.21 16.97
CA ARG A 170 -61.58 -34.16 18.42
C ARG A 170 -60.10 -33.82 18.60
N ALA A 171 -59.84 -32.87 19.51
CA ALA A 171 -58.52 -32.47 20.02
C ALA A 171 -58.15 -33.33 21.27
N PRO A 172 -57.14 -32.95 22.09
CA PRO A 172 -55.67 -33.03 21.90
C PRO A 172 -55.00 -33.81 23.09
N LEU A 173 -53.67 -34.02 23.07
CA LEU A 173 -52.80 -34.38 24.22
C LEU A 173 -51.32 -34.21 23.75
N VAL A 174 -50.56 -33.18 24.16
CA VAL A 174 -49.76 -32.98 25.40
C VAL A 174 -48.64 -34.02 25.62
N ALA A 175 -47.38 -33.54 25.57
CA ALA A 175 -46.26 -33.78 26.50
C ALA A 175 -45.00 -33.13 25.87
N ALA A 176 -44.44 -32.00 26.30
CA ALA A 176 -43.84 -31.64 27.59
C ALA A 176 -42.53 -32.42 27.88
N LEU A 177 -41.38 -31.74 27.83
CA LEU A 177 -40.44 -31.47 28.95
C LEU A 177 -38.95 -31.41 28.57
N GLY A 178 -38.25 -30.52 29.28
CA GLY A 178 -36.79 -30.35 29.35
C GLY A 178 -36.41 -28.92 28.95
N GLY A 179 -36.30 -27.92 29.84
CA GLY A 179 -35.49 -27.88 31.07
C GLY A 179 -34.06 -27.45 30.68
N GLY A 180 -33.41 -26.40 31.18
CA GLY A 180 -33.66 -25.46 32.26
C GLY A 180 -32.29 -24.96 32.76
N VAL A 181 -32.11 -23.63 32.79
CA VAL A 181 -31.26 -22.84 33.71
C VAL A 181 -29.73 -22.73 33.50
N LEU A 182 -29.33 -21.45 33.37
CA LEU A 182 -28.02 -20.79 33.47
C LEU A 182 -27.26 -21.05 34.77
N VAL A 183 -25.92 -21.17 34.72
CA VAL A 183 -24.99 -20.55 35.70
C VAL A 183 -23.64 -20.18 35.03
N THR A 184 -23.15 -19.03 35.43
CA THR A 184 -21.90 -18.27 35.18
C THR A 184 -20.56 -18.99 35.33
N GLY A 185 -19.51 -18.44 34.69
CA GLY A 185 -18.11 -18.68 35.08
C GLY A 185 -17.09 -17.85 34.30
N LEU A 186 -16.66 -16.72 34.88
CA LEU A 186 -15.44 -15.97 34.56
C LEU A 186 -14.21 -16.66 35.18
N ALA A 187 -13.11 -16.80 34.43
CA ALA A 187 -11.72 -16.85 34.94
C ALA A 187 -10.74 -16.87 33.73
N THR A 188 -10.09 -15.74 33.40
CA THR A 188 -8.66 -15.44 33.65
C THR A 188 -7.66 -16.54 33.29
N TRP A 189 -6.87 -16.30 32.23
CA TRP A 189 -5.52 -16.85 32.08
C TRP A 189 -4.53 -15.71 31.83
N ALA A 190 -3.87 -15.30 32.91
CA ALA A 190 -2.50 -14.85 32.87
C ALA A 190 -1.64 -16.08 33.11
N LEU A 191 -0.57 -16.28 32.33
CA LEU A 191 0.68 -16.93 32.76
C LEU A 191 1.73 -16.75 31.65
N LEU A 192 2.70 -15.89 31.94
CA LEU A 192 4.02 -15.80 31.31
C LEU A 192 4.85 -17.05 31.67
N PRO A 193 5.89 -17.32 30.87
CA PRO A 193 7.25 -17.54 31.39
C PRO A 193 8.22 -16.53 30.76
N SER A 194 8.77 -15.56 31.52
CA SER A 194 10.05 -15.61 32.26
C SER A 194 11.31 -15.63 31.38
N ASP A 195 11.98 -14.48 31.35
CA ASP A 195 13.35 -14.22 30.89
C ASP A 195 14.40 -15.19 31.47
N PRO A 196 15.53 -15.37 30.76
CA PRO A 196 16.84 -15.50 31.39
C PRO A 196 17.60 -14.17 31.34
N ASP A 197 17.75 -13.61 32.54
CA ASP A 197 18.63 -12.52 32.93
C ASP A 197 20.12 -12.85 32.65
N ARG A 198 20.86 -11.91 32.05
CA ARG A 198 22.32 -11.85 32.22
C ARG A 198 22.86 -10.42 32.12
N ALA A 199 22.78 -9.75 33.26
CA ALA A 199 23.92 -9.13 33.96
C ALA A 199 24.83 -8.15 33.20
N ALA A 200 24.62 -6.88 33.56
CA ALA A 200 25.62 -5.93 34.09
C ALA A 200 26.75 -5.39 33.19
N ALA A 201 26.71 -4.06 33.06
CA ALA A 201 27.68 -3.14 32.47
C ALA A 201 29.08 -3.18 33.12
N PRO A 202 30.03 -2.43 32.54
CA PRO A 202 30.45 -1.23 33.27
C PRO A 202 30.52 0.05 32.43
N GLU A 203 30.40 1.17 33.17
CA GLU A 203 30.38 2.58 32.78
C GLU A 203 31.76 3.15 32.33
N PRO A 204 31.83 4.43 31.88
CA PRO A 204 32.82 4.94 30.94
C PRO A 204 34.05 5.58 31.58
N ALA A 205 35.11 5.76 30.78
CA ALA A 205 36.23 6.63 31.14
C ALA A 205 36.84 7.33 29.90
N THR A 206 36.67 8.66 29.90
CA THR A 206 37.73 9.68 29.76
C THR A 206 38.47 9.86 28.42
N VAL A 207 38.20 11.00 27.80
CA VAL A 207 38.99 11.66 26.74
C VAL A 207 40.19 12.41 27.34
N PRO A 208 41.33 12.52 26.63
CA PRO A 208 42.24 13.67 26.79
C PRO A 208 42.52 14.45 25.48
N PRO A 209 43.13 15.66 25.55
CA PRO A 209 42.97 16.72 24.55
C PRO A 209 44.22 17.08 23.70
N ILE A 210 43.95 17.80 22.60
CA ILE A 210 44.67 18.94 21.97
C ILE A 210 46.15 18.75 21.51
N ALA A 211 46.44 19.07 20.24
CA ALA A 211 47.29 20.23 19.88
C ALA A 211 47.53 20.40 18.36
N THR A 212 47.29 21.62 17.92
CA THR A 212 47.59 22.25 16.63
C THR A 212 49.09 22.49 16.44
N THR A 213 49.65 22.24 15.25
CA THR A 213 50.74 23.06 14.70
C THR A 213 50.76 23.00 13.17
N ALA A 214 50.98 24.17 12.57
CA ALA A 214 50.96 24.51 11.16
C ALA A 214 52.30 24.27 10.44
N ALA A 215 52.26 24.16 9.11
CA ALA A 215 53.24 24.72 8.14
C ALA A 215 52.77 24.34 6.70
N THR A 216 52.29 25.28 5.88
CA THR A 216 53.06 26.22 5.02
C THR A 216 53.66 25.57 3.76
N SER A 217 52.95 25.77 2.65
CA SER A 217 53.40 26.25 1.32
C SER A 217 54.45 25.49 0.48
N GLY A 218 54.07 25.17 -0.76
CA GLY A 218 54.86 25.54 -1.95
C GLY A 218 55.11 24.46 -3.03
N PRO A 219 55.24 24.83 -4.32
CA PRO A 219 54.72 24.07 -5.48
C PRO A 219 55.81 23.42 -6.39
N PRO A 220 55.46 22.77 -7.54
CA PRO A 220 56.25 21.71 -8.17
C PRO A 220 57.17 22.19 -9.31
N ARG A 221 58.16 21.37 -9.71
CA ARG A 221 58.87 21.55 -11.01
C ARG A 221 59.51 20.29 -11.62
N ALA A 222 58.94 19.91 -12.76
CA ALA A 222 59.52 19.48 -14.04
C ALA A 222 60.99 18.97 -14.16
N THR A 223 61.12 17.71 -14.65
CA THR A 223 61.88 17.19 -15.84
C THR A 223 63.39 17.55 -16.05
N PRO A 224 64.21 16.93 -16.94
CA PRO A 224 64.05 15.72 -17.78
C PRO A 224 65.34 14.85 -18.05
N THR A 225 65.17 13.81 -18.89
CA THR A 225 66.04 13.41 -20.04
C THR A 225 67.28 12.49 -19.89
N ALA A 226 67.27 11.45 -20.77
CA ALA A 226 68.37 10.82 -21.53
C ALA A 226 69.38 9.87 -20.84
N ARG A 227 69.94 8.81 -21.47
CA ARG A 227 69.79 8.07 -22.75
C ARG A 227 70.84 6.90 -22.70
N PRO A 228 71.24 6.21 -23.79
CA PRO A 228 70.95 4.80 -24.10
C PRO A 228 72.22 3.90 -24.15
N THR A 229 72.06 2.61 -24.45
CA THR A 229 73.02 1.92 -25.34
C THR A 229 72.38 0.76 -26.10
N ARG A 230 72.70 0.66 -27.39
CA ARG A 230 72.26 -0.36 -28.36
C ARG A 230 73.20 -1.57 -28.34
N GLY A 231 72.70 -2.72 -28.78
CA GLY A 231 73.51 -3.81 -29.33
C GLY A 231 72.66 -4.92 -29.97
N ALA A 232 72.67 -4.99 -31.30
CA ALA A 232 72.16 -6.11 -32.12
C ALA A 232 73.25 -7.22 -32.19
N THR A 233 73.09 -8.49 -32.64
CA THR A 233 72.32 -9.13 -33.72
C THR A 233 72.45 -10.70 -33.56
N PRO A 234 72.14 -11.63 -34.51
CA PRO A 234 71.36 -12.85 -34.23
C PRO A 234 72.11 -14.20 -34.42
N SER A 235 71.51 -15.33 -34.00
CA SER A 235 71.66 -16.63 -34.69
C SER A 235 70.77 -17.77 -34.17
N ALA A 236 70.14 -18.44 -35.14
CA ALA A 236 69.88 -19.88 -35.33
C ALA A 236 69.08 -20.75 -34.30
N ARG A 237 68.00 -21.32 -34.85
CA ARG A 237 67.16 -22.51 -34.53
C ARG A 237 67.96 -23.83 -34.33
N PRO A 238 67.35 -25.02 -34.04
CA PRO A 238 66.06 -25.41 -33.41
C PRO A 238 66.18 -26.49 -32.29
N SER A 239 65.20 -26.61 -31.38
CA SER A 239 64.44 -27.86 -31.17
C SER A 239 63.47 -27.80 -29.98
N ARG A 240 62.20 -28.12 -30.29
CA ARG A 240 61.29 -29.00 -29.57
C ARG A 240 61.25 -28.88 -28.04
N SER A 241 60.24 -28.19 -27.52
CA SER A 241 59.44 -28.73 -26.43
C SER A 241 58.04 -28.11 -26.44
N ALA A 242 57.06 -28.95 -26.16
CA ALA A 242 55.64 -28.70 -26.32
C ALA A 242 55.04 -27.91 -25.16
N SER A 243 54.03 -27.09 -25.48
CA SER A 243 52.85 -26.66 -24.69
C SER A 243 53.07 -26.10 -23.27
N PRO A 244 52.55 -24.89 -23.00
CA PRO A 244 51.22 -24.86 -22.38
C PRO A 244 50.21 -23.98 -23.13
N THR A 245 49.04 -24.58 -23.35
CA THR A 245 47.78 -23.99 -23.81
C THR A 245 47.41 -22.73 -23.01
N PRO A 246 46.94 -21.64 -23.66
CA PRO A 246 46.38 -20.51 -22.93
C PRO A 246 45.10 -20.93 -22.20
N SER A 247 45.05 -20.70 -20.88
CA SER A 247 43.83 -20.79 -20.08
C SER A 247 42.76 -19.94 -20.73
N ARG A 248 41.74 -20.58 -21.30
CA ARG A 248 40.49 -19.94 -21.69
C ARG A 248 39.84 -19.41 -20.43
N THR A 249 39.73 -18.09 -20.32
CA THR A 249 38.75 -17.45 -19.44
C THR A 249 37.40 -18.11 -19.69
N PRO A 250 36.67 -18.57 -18.66
CA PRO A 250 35.32 -19.08 -18.86
C PRO A 250 34.46 -17.91 -19.37
N THR A 251 34.15 -17.93 -20.66
CA THR A 251 33.03 -17.18 -21.21
C THR A 251 31.79 -17.65 -20.46
N VAL A 252 31.24 -16.76 -19.64
CA VAL A 252 29.91 -16.93 -19.06
C VAL A 252 28.97 -17.22 -20.22
N ALA A 253 28.48 -18.46 -20.30
CA ALA A 253 27.42 -18.80 -21.22
C ALA A 253 26.24 -17.88 -20.91
N PRO A 254 25.64 -17.17 -21.88
CA PRO A 254 24.43 -16.42 -21.62
C PRO A 254 23.39 -17.41 -21.12
N THR A 255 22.88 -17.17 -19.91
CA THR A 255 21.66 -17.80 -19.40
C THR A 255 20.60 -17.73 -20.51
N PRO A 256 19.88 -18.82 -20.82
CA PRO A 256 18.85 -18.78 -21.85
C PRO A 256 17.84 -17.70 -21.47
N ALA A 257 17.85 -16.60 -22.20
CA ALA A 257 16.90 -15.52 -22.02
C ALA A 257 15.53 -16.09 -22.38
N THR A 258 14.57 -15.97 -21.46
CA THR A 258 13.18 -16.22 -21.80
C THR A 258 12.83 -15.30 -22.97
N PRO A 259 12.30 -15.84 -24.09
CA PRO A 259 12.21 -15.10 -25.35
C PRO A 259 11.27 -13.89 -25.28
N LEU A 260 10.35 -13.90 -24.31
CA LEU A 260 9.40 -12.85 -24.03
C LEU A 260 9.70 -12.23 -22.67
N ALA A 261 9.77 -10.91 -22.63
CA ALA A 261 9.81 -10.13 -21.41
C ALA A 261 8.59 -9.21 -21.39
N ALA A 262 8.01 -8.99 -20.21
CA ALA A 262 6.89 -8.07 -20.03
C ALA A 262 7.25 -6.98 -19.02
N ARG A 263 6.70 -5.79 -19.22
CA ARG A 263 6.77 -4.66 -18.29
C ARG A 263 5.38 -4.18 -17.99
N TYR A 264 5.08 -4.00 -16.72
CA TYR A 264 3.80 -3.49 -16.23
C TYR A 264 3.94 -2.06 -15.74
N GLU A 265 2.91 -1.26 -15.98
CA GLU A 265 2.73 0.05 -15.38
C GLU A 265 1.25 0.33 -15.10
N THR A 266 0.95 0.96 -13.96
CA THR A 266 -0.35 1.58 -13.72
C THR A 266 -0.36 2.98 -14.33
N VAL A 267 -1.10 3.14 -15.42
CA VAL A 267 -1.10 4.35 -16.26
C VAL A 267 -2.19 5.36 -15.86
N ASP A 268 -3.26 4.91 -15.22
CA ASP A 268 -4.27 5.80 -14.62
C ASP A 268 -4.89 5.16 -13.38
N THR A 269 -5.28 5.98 -12.41
CA THR A 269 -5.90 5.53 -11.16
C THR A 269 -7.20 6.26 -10.90
N ARG A 270 -8.23 5.50 -10.54
CA ARG A 270 -9.57 6.02 -10.24
C ARG A 270 -10.03 5.53 -8.87
N PHE A 271 -11.16 6.05 -8.41
CA PHE A 271 -11.65 5.72 -7.07
C PHE A 271 -12.09 4.25 -6.96
N PHE A 272 -12.62 3.64 -8.01
CA PHE A 272 -13.06 2.23 -7.99
C PHE A 272 -12.35 1.39 -9.05
N GLY A 273 -11.03 1.56 -9.16
CA GLY A 273 -10.22 0.81 -10.10
C GLY A 273 -9.00 1.57 -10.62
N TYR A 274 -8.42 1.05 -11.69
CA TYR A 274 -7.25 1.60 -12.36
C TYR A 274 -7.19 1.10 -13.81
N THR A 275 -6.34 1.73 -14.61
CA THR A 275 -5.97 1.24 -15.93
C THR A 275 -4.54 0.75 -15.87
N GLY A 276 -4.32 -0.53 -16.20
CA GLY A 276 -3.02 -1.16 -16.29
C GLY A 276 -2.55 -1.25 -17.74
N GLU A 277 -1.24 -1.16 -17.94
CA GLU A 277 -0.61 -1.37 -19.24
C GLU A 277 0.50 -2.41 -19.10
N VAL A 278 0.53 -3.37 -20.03
CA VAL A 278 1.58 -4.38 -20.14
C VAL A 278 2.20 -4.29 -21.52
N VAL A 279 3.50 -4.05 -21.57
CA VAL A 279 4.29 -4.08 -22.81
C VAL A 279 5.06 -5.38 -22.86
N VAL A 280 4.77 -6.21 -23.87
CA VAL A 280 5.41 -7.50 -24.12
C VAL A 280 6.44 -7.33 -25.23
N ASP A 281 7.70 -7.58 -24.91
CA ASP A 281 8.85 -7.50 -25.80
C ASP A 281 9.28 -8.91 -26.22
N ASN A 282 9.47 -9.14 -27.53
CA ASN A 282 10.00 -10.38 -28.07
C ASN A 282 11.45 -10.19 -28.52
N ALA A 283 12.40 -10.64 -27.70
CA ALA A 283 13.83 -10.60 -28.04
C ALA A 283 14.29 -11.78 -28.91
N ALA A 284 13.40 -12.74 -29.20
CA ALA A 284 13.76 -13.93 -29.97
C ALA A 284 13.90 -13.66 -31.47
N GLY A 285 14.62 -14.56 -32.15
CA GLY A 285 14.76 -14.55 -33.61
C GLY A 285 13.53 -15.05 -34.38
N ALA A 286 12.46 -15.46 -33.70
CA ALA A 286 11.21 -15.93 -34.28
C ALA A 286 10.02 -15.15 -33.71
N ALA A 287 8.92 -15.07 -34.46
CA ALA A 287 7.70 -14.43 -33.99
C ALA A 287 7.07 -15.24 -32.83
N ALA A 288 6.73 -14.56 -31.75
CA ALA A 288 6.00 -15.13 -30.62
C ALA A 288 4.51 -15.14 -30.95
N ARG A 289 3.93 -16.33 -31.02
CA ARG A 289 2.49 -16.55 -31.25
C ARG A 289 1.87 -17.14 -29.99
N ASP A 290 0.56 -16.95 -29.83
CA ASP A 290 -0.24 -17.56 -28.77
C ASP A 290 0.34 -17.32 -27.36
N TRP A 291 0.98 -16.16 -27.17
CA TRP A 291 1.52 -15.78 -25.87
C TRP A 291 0.38 -15.25 -25.00
N THR A 292 0.54 -15.46 -23.70
CA THR A 292 -0.44 -15.02 -22.70
C THR A 292 0.23 -14.25 -21.59
N VAL A 293 -0.47 -13.22 -21.13
CA VAL A 293 -0.18 -12.52 -19.87
C VAL A 293 -1.20 -13.00 -18.85
N VAL A 294 -0.70 -13.49 -17.72
CA VAL A 294 -1.51 -13.91 -16.58
C VAL A 294 -1.36 -12.86 -15.49
N LEU A 295 -2.49 -12.27 -15.09
CA LEU A 295 -2.58 -11.33 -13.98
C LEU A 295 -3.28 -12.00 -12.81
N THR A 296 -2.78 -11.78 -11.59
CA THR A 296 -3.50 -12.11 -10.37
C THR A 296 -4.04 -10.82 -9.78
N LEU A 297 -5.36 -10.65 -9.82
CA LEU A 297 -6.02 -9.49 -9.24
C LEU A 297 -6.32 -9.72 -7.75
N PRO A 298 -6.43 -8.65 -6.96
CA PRO A 298 -7.00 -8.72 -5.62
C PRO A 298 -8.40 -9.37 -5.60
N SER A 299 -8.78 -9.90 -4.44
CA SER A 299 -10.10 -10.51 -4.27
C SER A 299 -11.21 -9.47 -4.46
N GLY A 300 -12.12 -9.71 -5.41
CA GLY A 300 -13.24 -8.82 -5.70
C GLY A 300 -13.00 -7.86 -6.87
N SER A 301 -11.80 -7.83 -7.46
CA SER A 301 -11.54 -7.07 -8.68
C SER A 301 -12.13 -7.78 -9.92
N THR A 302 -12.54 -6.98 -10.91
CA THR A 302 -13.01 -7.47 -12.22
C THR A 302 -12.40 -6.67 -13.36
N ILE A 303 -12.07 -7.32 -14.47
CA ILE A 303 -11.71 -6.63 -15.72
C ILE A 303 -13.00 -6.14 -16.38
N ASP A 304 -13.00 -4.86 -16.76
CA ASP A 304 -14.10 -4.23 -17.53
C ASP A 304 -13.85 -4.31 -19.04
N ASP A 305 -12.61 -4.02 -19.45
CA ASP A 305 -12.23 -3.88 -20.85
C ASP A 305 -10.74 -4.18 -21.05
N VAL A 306 -10.37 -4.67 -22.24
CA VAL A 306 -8.99 -4.92 -22.65
C VAL A 306 -8.79 -4.50 -24.09
N GLU A 307 -7.78 -3.68 -24.33
CA GLU A 307 -7.27 -3.32 -25.65
C GLU A 307 -5.98 -4.10 -25.95
N GLY A 308 -5.86 -4.57 -27.19
CA GLY A 308 -4.64 -5.25 -27.67
C GLY A 308 -4.58 -6.75 -27.39
N GLY A 309 -5.68 -7.37 -26.92
CA GLY A 309 -5.78 -8.81 -26.74
C GLY A 309 -7.19 -9.27 -26.37
N GLU A 310 -7.43 -10.58 -26.47
CA GLU A 310 -8.61 -11.26 -25.94
C GLU A 310 -8.36 -11.66 -24.49
N TRP A 311 -9.39 -11.65 -23.64
CA TRP A 311 -9.21 -11.94 -22.22
C TRP A 311 -10.28 -12.85 -21.64
N GLU A 312 -9.89 -13.61 -20.62
CA GLU A 312 -10.76 -14.44 -19.81
C GLU A 312 -10.38 -14.29 -18.34
N GLN A 313 -11.37 -14.19 -17.46
CA GLN A 313 -11.16 -14.08 -16.01
C GLN A 313 -11.81 -15.26 -15.29
N ASP A 314 -11.01 -16.01 -14.54
CA ASP A 314 -11.46 -17.05 -13.61
C ASP A 314 -11.12 -16.64 -12.17
N GLY A 315 -12.13 -16.16 -11.45
CA GLY A 315 -11.99 -15.61 -10.11
C GLY A 315 -10.99 -14.45 -10.08
N ARG A 316 -9.82 -14.70 -9.48
CA ARG A 316 -8.73 -13.69 -9.36
C ARG A 316 -7.71 -13.75 -10.51
N SER A 317 -7.75 -14.80 -11.33
CA SER A 317 -6.77 -15.00 -12.40
C SER A 317 -7.34 -14.48 -13.71
N VAL A 318 -6.65 -13.53 -14.34
CA VAL A 318 -7.00 -13.02 -15.67
C VAL A 318 -5.95 -13.50 -16.66
N THR A 319 -6.39 -14.11 -17.75
CA THR A 319 -5.51 -14.51 -18.86
C THR A 319 -5.82 -13.63 -20.06
N ILE A 320 -4.82 -12.90 -20.55
CA ILE A 320 -4.93 -12.07 -21.74
C ILE A 320 -4.05 -12.68 -22.84
N THR A 321 -4.63 -12.93 -24.02
CA THR A 321 -3.96 -13.47 -25.19
C THR A 321 -3.85 -12.38 -26.25
N GLY A 322 -2.63 -12.03 -26.64
CA GLY A 322 -2.38 -11.01 -27.66
C GLY A 322 -2.07 -11.58 -29.05
N SER A 323 -1.96 -10.67 -30.02
CA SER A 323 -1.57 -11.00 -31.39
C SER A 323 -0.09 -11.40 -31.50
N ALA A 324 0.33 -11.98 -32.62
CA ALA A 324 1.72 -12.39 -32.78
C ALA A 324 2.71 -11.20 -32.71
N VAL A 325 3.73 -11.29 -31.84
CA VAL A 325 4.79 -10.29 -31.74
C VAL A 325 5.96 -10.68 -32.66
N PRO A 326 6.33 -9.84 -33.65
CA PRO A 326 7.44 -10.15 -34.54
C PRO A 326 8.78 -10.22 -33.78
N PRO A 327 9.81 -10.85 -34.36
CA PRO A 327 11.13 -10.90 -33.73
C PRO A 327 11.70 -9.48 -33.57
N GLY A 328 12.17 -9.16 -32.36
CA GLY A 328 12.63 -7.81 -31.99
C GLY A 328 11.52 -6.76 -31.87
N GLY A 329 10.24 -7.17 -31.92
CA GLY A 329 9.09 -6.30 -31.78
C GLY A 329 8.52 -6.27 -30.36
N SER A 330 7.55 -5.39 -30.16
CA SER A 330 6.81 -5.25 -28.92
C SER A 330 5.31 -5.12 -29.19
N GLN A 331 4.50 -5.53 -28.22
CA GLN A 331 3.06 -5.35 -28.23
C GLN A 331 2.59 -4.79 -26.90
N THR A 332 1.72 -3.79 -26.94
CA THR A 332 1.10 -3.20 -25.77
C THR A 332 -0.31 -3.76 -25.58
N VAL A 333 -0.62 -4.14 -24.35
CA VAL A 333 -1.95 -4.52 -23.88
C VAL A 333 -2.34 -3.53 -22.80
N ARG A 334 -3.54 -2.98 -22.90
CA ARG A 334 -4.07 -2.05 -21.90
C ARG A 334 -5.38 -2.61 -21.38
N PHE A 335 -5.60 -2.55 -20.08
CA PHE A 335 -6.79 -3.13 -19.47
C PHE A 335 -7.32 -2.28 -18.33
N ASP A 336 -8.63 -2.28 -18.19
CA ASP A 336 -9.36 -1.54 -17.18
C ASP A 336 -9.83 -2.48 -16.09
N VAL A 337 -9.42 -2.20 -14.86
CA VAL A 337 -9.86 -2.94 -13.67
C VAL A 337 -10.89 -2.12 -12.91
N ARG A 338 -11.93 -2.80 -12.43
CA ARG A 338 -12.83 -2.32 -11.40
C ARG A 338 -12.55 -3.03 -10.10
N ASP A 339 -12.56 -2.27 -9.02
CA ASP A 339 -12.46 -2.78 -7.66
C ASP A 339 -13.29 -1.93 -6.72
N ALA A 340 -13.98 -2.58 -5.78
CA ALA A 340 -14.76 -1.90 -4.74
C ALA A 340 -13.85 -1.28 -3.66
N ASP A 341 -12.63 -1.79 -3.49
CA ASP A 341 -11.60 -1.22 -2.63
C ASP A 341 -10.85 -0.09 -3.37
N PRO A 342 -11.01 1.17 -2.94
CA PRO A 342 -10.37 2.31 -3.59
C PRO A 342 -8.85 2.36 -3.43
N PHE A 343 -8.23 1.43 -2.69
CA PHE A 343 -6.79 1.31 -2.48
C PHE A 343 -6.09 0.35 -3.42
N VAL A 344 -6.85 -0.45 -4.15
CA VAL A 344 -6.30 -1.32 -5.18
C VAL A 344 -5.90 -0.47 -6.39
N LYS A 345 -4.59 -0.43 -6.67
CA LYS A 345 -3.98 0.37 -7.77
C LYS A 345 -3.14 -0.44 -8.75
N ALA A 346 -2.92 -1.73 -8.46
CA ALA A 346 -2.14 -2.64 -9.28
C ALA A 346 -2.62 -4.09 -9.00
N PRO A 347 -2.32 -5.05 -9.89
CA PRO A 347 -2.54 -6.46 -9.61
C PRO A 347 -1.55 -6.97 -8.55
N GLU A 348 -1.87 -8.10 -7.91
CA GLU A 348 -0.97 -8.77 -6.95
C GLU A 348 0.22 -9.44 -7.66
N ALA A 349 0.01 -9.90 -8.90
CA ALA A 349 1.04 -10.51 -9.73
C ALA A 349 0.75 -10.30 -11.22
N CYS A 350 1.82 -10.30 -12.03
CA CYS A 350 1.76 -10.28 -13.49
C CYS A 350 2.88 -11.19 -14.02
N ALA A 351 2.58 -12.05 -14.98
CA ALA A 351 3.57 -12.88 -15.66
C ALA A 351 3.23 -13.08 -17.15
N VAL A 352 4.26 -13.18 -17.99
CA VAL A 352 4.17 -13.62 -19.39
C VAL A 352 4.94 -14.93 -19.54
N ALA A 353 4.28 -16.00 -20.02
CA ALA A 353 4.90 -17.32 -20.18
C ALA A 353 5.77 -17.74 -18.94
N ASP A 354 5.16 -17.66 -17.76
CA ASP A 354 5.77 -17.93 -16.44
C ASP A 354 6.91 -16.99 -16.00
N THR A 355 7.20 -15.93 -16.76
CA THR A 355 8.19 -14.91 -16.40
C THR A 355 7.48 -13.70 -15.79
N PRO A 356 7.83 -13.27 -14.57
CA PRO A 356 7.17 -12.12 -13.93
C PRO A 356 7.41 -10.84 -14.73
N CYS A 357 6.37 -10.01 -14.81
CA CYS A 357 6.47 -8.68 -15.43
C CYS A 357 7.37 -7.79 -14.58
N ALA A 358 8.25 -7.02 -15.21
CA ALA A 358 9.01 -5.99 -14.52
C ALA A 358 8.11 -4.79 -14.19
N GLY A 359 8.37 -4.10 -13.07
CA GLY A 359 7.64 -2.87 -12.70
C GLY A 359 6.38 -3.08 -11.85
N LEU A 360 6.05 -4.33 -11.52
CA LEU A 360 5.05 -4.65 -10.50
C LEU A 360 5.59 -4.49 -9.08
#